data_AF-A0A7X2N0W7-F1
#
_entry.id   AF-A0A7X2N0W7-F1
#
_cell.length_a   1.000
_cell.length_b   1.000
_cell.length_c   1.000
_cell.angle_alpha   90.00
_cell.angle_beta   90.00
_cell.angle_gamma   90.00
#
_symmetry.space_group_name_H-M   'P 1'
#
loop_
_entity.id
_entity.type
_entity.pdbx_description
1 polymer ?
#
loop_
_entity_poly.entity_id
_entity_poly.type
_entity_poly.pdbx_seq_one_letter_code
_entity_poly.pdbx_strand_id
1 'polypeptide(L)'
;MGQEAAKTNKPFVGTCHAGLIDFSAPIKVEGKLIATVLGGQILDSAVDIAHLRRTASEIGVNAESLVSSSENIVKVNRKNIEAAAEVLYIVVNSMAQNGYNSIKIATLSKKLSDNFIQASATQEYEVK
;
A
#
# COMPACT_ATOMS: atom_id res chain seq x y z
N MET A 1 0.63 -10.67 5.06
CA MET A 1 1.23 -10.07 3.85
C MET A 1 1.89 -8.73 4.13
N GLY A 2 1.16 -7.69 4.57
CA GLY A 2 1.78 -6.40 4.90
C GLY A 2 2.93 -6.48 5.92
N GLN A 3 2.82 -7.35 6.92
CA GLN A 3 3.93 -7.60 7.87
C GLN A 3 5.18 -8.16 7.19
N GLU A 4 5.04 -9.06 6.22
CA GLU A 4 6.18 -9.64 5.49
C GLU A 4 6.86 -8.60 4.59
N ALA A 5 6.05 -7.78 3.91
CA ALA A 5 6.56 -6.63 3.15
C ALA A 5 7.29 -5.63 4.04
N ALA A 6 6.75 -5.33 5.22
CA ALA A 6 7.37 -4.44 6.20
C ALA A 6 8.73 -4.96 6.71
N LYS A 7 8.83 -6.26 7.03
CA LYS A 7 10.05 -6.92 7.50
C LYS A 7 11.16 -6.88 6.45
N THR A 8 10.83 -7.24 5.21
CA THR A 8 11.80 -7.38 4.11
C THR A 8 12.14 -6.05 3.42
N ASN A 9 11.33 -5.01 3.66
CA ASN A 9 11.40 -3.74 2.95
C ASN A 9 11.25 -3.86 1.43
N LYS A 10 10.52 -4.87 0.97
CA LYS A 10 10.30 -5.18 -0.44
C LYS A 10 8.84 -5.54 -0.66
N PRO A 11 8.35 -5.50 -1.91
CA PRO A 11 7.05 -6.08 -2.21
C PRO A 11 7.01 -7.55 -1.80
N PHE A 12 5.89 -7.96 -1.22
CA PHE A 12 5.62 -9.37 -0.92
C PHE A 12 4.44 -9.83 -1.78
N VAL A 13 4.63 -10.88 -2.57
CA VAL A 13 3.58 -11.52 -3.37
C VAL A 13 3.32 -12.91 -2.81
N GLY A 14 2.07 -13.24 -2.49
CA GLY A 14 1.75 -14.51 -1.85
C GLY A 14 0.29 -14.92 -2.04
N THR A 15 0.01 -16.18 -1.71
CA THR A 15 -1.34 -16.71 -1.76
C THR A 15 -2.10 -16.30 -0.49
N CYS A 16 -3.30 -15.75 -0.66
CA CYS A 16 -4.21 -15.42 0.43
C CYS A 16 -4.99 -16.65 0.88
N HIS A 17 -5.79 -16.52 1.94
CA HIS A 17 -6.60 -17.60 2.50
C HIS A 17 -7.61 -18.20 1.50
N ALA A 18 -7.97 -17.46 0.45
CA ALA A 18 -8.94 -17.86 -0.55
C ALA A 18 -8.29 -18.58 -1.75
N GLY A 19 -6.96 -18.77 -1.73
CA GLY A 19 -6.22 -19.34 -2.85
C GLY A 19 -5.93 -18.34 -3.98
N LEU A 20 -6.28 -17.06 -3.81
CA LEU A 20 -5.92 -15.99 -4.74
C LEU A 20 -4.53 -15.45 -4.44
N ILE A 21 -3.90 -14.83 -5.42
CA ILE A 21 -2.65 -14.12 -5.25
C ILE A 21 -2.92 -12.67 -4.88
N ASP A 22 -2.35 -12.27 -3.75
CA ASP A 22 -2.28 -10.90 -3.29
C ASP A 22 -0.81 -10.45 -3.23
N PHE A 23 -0.61 -9.15 -3.32
CA PHE A 23 0.68 -8.53 -3.11
C PHE A 23 0.55 -7.30 -2.21
N SER A 24 1.65 -7.01 -1.50
CA SER A 24 1.74 -5.86 -0.62
C SER A 24 3.03 -5.11 -0.82
N ALA A 25 2.93 -3.78 -0.92
CA ALA A 25 4.07 -2.87 -1.07
C ALA A 25 4.21 -2.02 0.21
N PRO A 26 5.37 -2.03 0.89
CA PRO A 26 5.57 -1.19 2.06
C PRO A 26 5.80 0.26 1.65
N ILE A 27 5.20 1.21 2.37
CA ILE A 27 5.44 2.64 2.21
C ILE A 27 6.34 3.10 3.36
N LYS A 28 7.53 3.59 3.01
CA LYS A 28 8.46 4.17 3.97
C LYS A 28 8.80 5.61 3.61
N VAL A 29 8.85 6.45 4.64
CA VAL A 29 9.27 7.85 4.56
C VAL A 29 10.27 8.08 5.67
N GLU A 30 11.44 8.64 5.35
CA GLU A 30 12.52 8.90 6.32
C GLU A 30 12.88 7.64 7.15
N GLY A 31 12.92 6.48 6.48
CA GLY A 31 13.23 5.17 7.10
C GLY A 31 12.12 4.57 7.96
N LYS A 32 11.02 5.29 8.21
CA LYS A 32 9.88 4.81 9.02
C LYS A 32 8.82 4.18 8.14
N LEU A 33 8.30 3.02 8.55
CA LEU A 33 7.11 2.43 7.94
C LEU A 33 5.88 3.26 8.30
N ILE A 34 5.21 3.80 7.28
CA ILE A 34 4.00 4.60 7.46
C ILE A 34 2.75 3.75 7.17
N ALA A 35 2.81 2.91 6.15
CA ALA A 35 1.71 2.05 5.74
C ALA A 35 2.20 0.90 4.84
N THR A 36 1.28 0.02 4.46
CA THR A 36 1.45 -0.93 3.34
C THR A 36 0.25 -0.83 2.41
N VAL A 37 0.47 -0.80 1.10
CA VAL A 37 -0.60 -0.90 0.09
C VAL A 37 -0.77 -2.36 -0.30
N LEU A 38 -2.03 -2.79 -0.42
CA LEU A 38 -2.42 -4.13 -0.85
C LEU A 38 -2.99 -4.06 -2.27
N GLY A 39 -2.69 -5.06 -3.08
CA GLY A 39 -3.29 -5.29 -4.39
C GLY A 39 -3.34 -6.79 -4.70
N GLY A 40 -3.97 -7.17 -5.80
CA GLY A 40 -4.09 -8.57 -6.21
C GLY A 40 -5.53 -9.00 -6.36
N GLN A 41 -5.93 -10.06 -5.65
CA GLN A 41 -7.16 -10.83 -5.89
C GLN A 41 -7.22 -11.39 -7.32
N ILE A 42 -6.10 -11.97 -7.74
CA ILE A 42 -5.92 -12.54 -9.08
C ILE A 42 -5.45 -13.98 -8.99
N LEU A 43 -5.44 -14.68 -10.13
CA LEU A 43 -4.99 -16.05 -10.21
C LEU A 43 -3.68 -16.15 -11.00
N ASP A 44 -2.72 -16.92 -10.51
CA ASP A 44 -1.55 -17.35 -11.28
C ASP A 44 -1.67 -18.80 -11.79
N SER A 45 -2.57 -19.59 -11.20
CA SER A 45 -2.91 -20.96 -11.61
C SER A 45 -4.43 -21.17 -11.71
N ALA A 46 -4.86 -22.40 -12.01
CA ALA A 46 -6.28 -22.76 -11.87
C ALA A 46 -6.69 -22.73 -10.39
N VAL A 47 -7.97 -22.44 -10.13
CA VAL A 47 -8.53 -22.42 -8.77
C VAL A 47 -8.74 -23.85 -8.27
N ASP A 48 -8.49 -24.08 -6.97
CA ASP A 48 -8.90 -25.32 -6.31
C ASP A 48 -10.42 -25.31 -6.09
N ILE A 49 -11.14 -25.99 -7.00
CA ILE A 49 -12.60 -26.12 -6.95
C ILE A 49 -13.06 -26.79 -5.65
N ALA A 50 -12.31 -27.77 -5.13
CA ALA A 50 -12.66 -28.41 -3.87
C ALA A 50 -12.54 -27.44 -2.70
N HIS A 51 -11.53 -26.56 -2.72
CA HIS A 51 -11.41 -25.47 -1.76
C HIS A 51 -12.57 -24.48 -1.84
N LEU A 52 -12.96 -24.05 -3.04
CA LEU A 52 -14.11 -23.16 -3.20
C LEU A 52 -15.40 -23.76 -2.66
N ARG A 53 -15.66 -25.04 -2.93
CA ARG A 53 -16.87 -25.71 -2.42
C ARG A 53 -16.86 -25.82 -0.89
N ARG A 54 -15.70 -26.06 -0.26
CA ARG A 54 -15.56 -26.01 1.21
C ARG A 54 -15.83 -24.61 1.75
N THR A 55 -15.19 -23.60 1.19
CA THR A 55 -15.39 -22.19 1.57
C THR A 55 -16.86 -21.80 1.45
N ALA A 56 -17.53 -22.19 0.35
CA ALA A 56 -18.95 -21.91 0.15
C ALA A 56 -19.83 -22.51 1.26
N SER A 57 -19.52 -23.74 1.68
CA SER A 57 -20.20 -24.39 2.80
C SER A 57 -19.95 -23.68 4.13
N GLU A 58 -18.72 -23.23 4.38
CA GLU A 58 -18.33 -22.54 5.62
C GLU A 58 -19.04 -21.19 5.78
N ILE A 59 -19.21 -20.44 4.69
CA ILE A 59 -19.85 -19.12 4.70
C ILE A 59 -21.34 -19.16 4.35
N GLY A 60 -21.91 -20.35 4.12
CA GLY A 60 -23.34 -20.55 3.88
C GLY A 60 -23.86 -20.02 2.53
N VAL A 61 -23.03 -20.03 1.48
CA VAL A 61 -23.42 -19.59 0.12
C VAL A 61 -23.52 -20.77 -0.85
N ASN A 62 -24.17 -20.56 -1.99
CA ASN A 62 -24.29 -21.60 -3.02
C ASN A 62 -22.91 -21.90 -3.64
N ALA A 63 -22.49 -23.17 -3.55
CA ALA A 63 -21.16 -23.60 -3.99
C ALA A 63 -20.93 -23.45 -5.49
N GLU A 64 -21.91 -23.80 -6.32
CA GLU A 64 -21.77 -23.69 -7.79
C GLU A 64 -21.77 -22.24 -8.26
N SER A 65 -22.49 -21.35 -7.57
CA SER A 65 -22.43 -19.90 -7.80
C SER A 65 -21.06 -19.34 -7.46
N LEU A 66 -20.42 -19.79 -6.38
CA LEU A 66 -19.06 -19.37 -6.03
C LEU A 66 -18.02 -19.88 -7.03
N VAL A 67 -18.18 -21.14 -7.47
CA VAL A 67 -17.33 -21.75 -8.50
C VAL A 67 -17.44 -20.99 -9.82
N SER A 68 -18.65 -20.74 -10.32
CA SER A 68 -18.84 -19.99 -11.56
C SER A 68 -18.35 -18.54 -11.46
N SER A 69 -18.52 -17.91 -10.29
CA SER A 69 -17.96 -16.58 -10.04
C SER A 69 -16.43 -16.56 -10.17
N SER A 70 -15.75 -17.62 -9.71
CA SER A 70 -14.29 -17.71 -9.76
C SER A 70 -13.72 -17.76 -11.18
N GLU A 71 -14.49 -18.21 -12.17
CA GLU A 71 -14.09 -18.25 -13.57
C GLU A 71 -13.90 -16.86 -14.18
N ASN A 72 -14.50 -15.83 -13.57
CA ASN A 72 -14.38 -14.44 -14.00
C ASN A 72 -13.13 -13.73 -13.45
N ILE A 73 -12.37 -14.39 -12.58
CA ILE A 73 -11.16 -13.81 -11.99
C ILE A 73 -10.05 -13.79 -13.05
N VAL A 74 -9.40 -12.65 -13.19
CA VAL A 74 -8.31 -12.48 -14.15
C VAL A 74 -7.15 -13.41 -13.78
N LYS A 75 -6.70 -14.18 -14.78
CA LYS A 75 -5.51 -15.02 -14.69
C LYS A 75 -4.30 -14.31 -15.28
N VAL A 76 -3.26 -14.13 -14.48
CA VAL A 76 -2.03 -13.42 -14.84
C VAL A 76 -0.84 -14.30 -14.52
N ASN A 77 0.15 -14.36 -15.41
CA ASN A 77 1.39 -15.08 -15.12
C ASN A 77 2.08 -14.48 -13.88
N ARG A 78 2.57 -15.34 -12.99
CA ARG A 78 3.24 -14.96 -11.74
C ARG A 78 4.30 -13.86 -11.91
N LYS A 79 5.11 -13.95 -12.96
CA LYS A 79 6.18 -12.97 -13.25
C LYS A 79 5.62 -11.56 -13.51
N ASN A 80 4.46 -11.47 -14.15
CA ASN A 80 3.79 -10.19 -14.40
C ASN A 80 3.19 -9.62 -13.11
N ILE A 81 2.70 -10.48 -12.20
CA ILE A 81 2.22 -10.07 -10.88
C ILE A 81 3.36 -9.46 -10.07
N GLU A 82 4.50 -10.13 -10.06
CA GLU A 82 5.71 -9.65 -9.36
C GLU A 82 6.20 -8.33 -9.95
N ALA A 83 6.25 -8.20 -11.28
CA ALA A 83 6.59 -6.94 -11.93
C ALA A 83 5.60 -5.82 -11.58
N ALA A 84 4.29 -6.10 -11.55
CA ALA A 84 3.28 -5.13 -11.16
C ALA A 84 3.43 -4.69 -9.69
N ALA A 85 3.77 -5.61 -8.79
CA ALA A 85 4.02 -5.31 -7.38
C ALA A 85 5.25 -4.40 -7.20
N GLU A 86 6.32 -4.62 -7.99
CA GLU A 86 7.50 -3.74 -8.01
C GLU A 86 7.17 -2.34 -8.54
N VAL A 87 6.44 -2.24 -9.64
CA VAL A 87 5.99 -0.94 -10.18
C VAL A 87 5.13 -0.20 -9.15
N LEU A 88 4.17 -0.89 -8.53
CA LEU A 88 3.33 -0.29 -7.49
C LEU A 88 4.20 0.25 -6.34
N TYR A 89 5.17 -0.53 -5.87
CA TYR A 89 6.08 -0.13 -4.81
C TYR A 89 6.85 1.16 -5.13
N ILE A 90 7.37 1.27 -6.35
CA ILE A 90 8.06 2.49 -6.81
C ILE A 90 7.09 3.68 -6.79
N VAL A 91 5.90 3.52 -7.37
CA VAL A 91 4.90 4.59 -7.49
C VAL A 91 4.44 5.08 -6.12
N VAL A 92 4.04 4.17 -5.22
CA VAL A 92 3.49 4.56 -3.91
C VAL A 92 4.54 5.20 -3.02
N ASN A 93 5.80 4.75 -3.07
CA ASN A 93 6.88 5.39 -2.29
C ASN A 93 7.27 6.74 -2.86
N SER A 94 7.28 6.90 -4.19
CA SER A 94 7.49 8.21 -4.83
C SER A 94 6.40 9.19 -4.41
N MET A 95 5.12 8.78 -4.47
CA MET A 95 4.00 9.60 -4.02
C MET A 95 4.11 9.97 -2.54
N ALA A 96 4.41 9.01 -1.67
CA ALA A 96 4.55 9.25 -0.23
C ALA A 96 5.70 10.22 0.09
N GLN A 97 6.86 10.03 -0.54
CA GLN A 97 8.02 10.91 -0.35
C GLN A 97 7.73 12.33 -0.85
N ASN A 98 7.07 12.47 -2.00
CA ASN A 98 6.69 13.77 -2.53
C ASN A 98 5.67 14.47 -1.61
N GLY A 99 4.64 13.76 -1.15
CA GLY A 99 3.67 14.29 -0.19
C GLY A 99 4.33 14.75 1.11
N TYR A 100 5.22 13.94 1.65
CA TYR A 100 6.00 14.29 2.84
C TYR A 100 6.87 15.53 2.63
N ASN A 101 7.60 15.59 1.51
CA ASN A 101 8.45 16.72 1.17
C ASN A 101 7.64 18.02 1.04
N SER A 102 6.48 17.97 0.39
CA SER A 102 5.58 19.13 0.26
C SER A 102 5.13 19.64 1.63
N ILE A 103 4.70 18.75 2.54
CA ILE A 103 4.30 19.12 3.90
C ILE A 103 5.50 19.68 4.69
N LYS A 104 6.68 19.06 4.57
CA LYS A 104 7.91 19.48 5.24
C LYS A 104 8.32 20.89 4.81
N ILE A 105 8.32 21.18 3.50
CA ILE A 105 8.63 22.49 2.95
C ILE A 105 7.63 23.53 3.46
N ALA A 106 6.32 23.25 3.34
CA ALA A 106 5.28 24.17 3.82
C ALA A 106 5.43 24.48 5.32
N THR A 107 5.74 23.46 6.13
CA THR A 107 5.96 23.60 7.57
C THR A 107 7.18 24.46 7.88
N LEU A 108 8.30 24.26 7.17
CA LEU A 108 9.52 25.03 7.35
C LEU A 108 9.33 26.50 6.94
N SER A 109 8.70 26.74 5.79
CA SER A 109 8.39 28.10 5.32
C SER A 109 7.50 28.85 6.31
N LYS A 110 6.48 28.19 6.87
CA LYS A 110 5.63 28.78 7.90
C LYS A 110 6.43 29.14 9.15
N LYS A 111 7.23 28.22 9.69
CA LYS A 111 8.07 28.49 10.87
C LYS A 111 9.04 29.64 10.65
N LEU A 112 9.63 29.74 9.46
CA LEU A 112 10.53 30.84 9.13
C LEU A 112 9.78 32.18 9.13
N SER A 113 8.59 32.23 8.53
CA SER A 113 7.74 33.42 8.54
C SER A 113 7.32 33.83 9.95
N ASP A 114 6.89 32.87 10.78
CA ASP A 114 6.47 33.12 12.16
C ASP A 114 7.63 33.69 13.00
N ASN A 115 8.82 33.10 12.88
CA ASN A 115 10.03 33.57 13.57
C ASN A 115 10.43 34.99 13.12
N PHE A 116 10.30 35.30 11.84
CA PHE A 116 10.61 36.63 11.31
C PHE A 116 9.68 37.70 11.91
N ILE A 117 8.37 37.41 11.95
CA ILE A 117 7.37 38.30 12.58
C ILE A 117 7.72 38.55 14.06
N GLN A 118 8.07 37.49 14.81
CA GLN A 118 8.43 37.62 16.22
C GLN A 118 9.71 38.45 16.41
N ALA A 119 10.74 38.24 15.59
CA ALA A 119 11.98 39.00 15.66
C ALA A 119 11.76 40.49 15.35
N SER A 120 10.98 40.81 14.30
CA SER A 120 10.64 42.21 13.97
C SER A 120 9.85 42.89 15.09
N ALA A 121 8.87 42.20 15.70
CA ALA A 121 8.12 42.74 16.83
C ALA A 121 9.00 43.00 18.07
N THR A 122 10.05 42.20 18.26
CA THR A 122 11.01 42.39 19.36
C THR A 122 11.91 43.60 19.11
N GLN A 123 12.39 43.78 17.88
CA GLN A 123 13.22 44.95 17.50
C GLN A 123 12.44 46.27 17.58
N GLU A 124 11.15 46.30 17.22
CA GLU A 124 10.32 47.51 17.37
C GLU A 124 10.12 47.92 18.85
N TYR A 125 10.19 46.97 19.78
CA TYR A 125 10.05 47.25 21.22
C TYR A 125 11.36 47.74 21.85
N GLU A 126 12.52 47.32 21.35
CA GLU A 126 13.84 47.75 21.86
C GLU A 126 14.29 49.14 21.34
N VAL A 127 13.66 49.67 20.29
CA VAL A 127 13.98 50.98 19.70
C VAL A 127 13.07 52.11 20.22
N LYS A 128 12.07 51.79 21.05
CA LYS A 128 11.28 52.76 21.82
C LYS A 128 11.82 52.95 23.23
#